data_AF-A0AAV6CBI2-F1
#
_entry.id   AF-A0AAV6CBI2-F1
#
_cell.length_a   1.000
_cell.length_b   1.000
_cell.length_c   1.000
_cell.angle_alpha   90.00
_cell.angle_beta   90.00
_cell.angle_gamma   90.00
#
_symmetry.space_group_name_H-M   'P 1'
#
loop_
_entity.id
_entity.type
_entity.pdbx_description
1 polymer ?
#
loop_
_entity_poly.entity_id
_entity_poly.type
_entity_poly.pdbx_seq_one_letter_code
_entity_poly.pdbx_strand_id
1 'polypeptide(L)' 'LESAENQMMWIGEQWMGYGKIISPAEVKERLHTVTPADVRAAARQYLRPERASLAVISPLKSDSAFRKILAS' A
#
# COMPACT_ATOMS: atom_id res chain seq x y z
N LEU A 1 -22.49 -16.22 -1.82
CA LEU A 1 -23.17 -14.92 -2.02
C LEU A 1 -22.48 -13.93 -1.08
N GLU A 2 -21.32 -13.44 -1.50
CA GLU A 2 -20.59 -12.40 -0.75
C GLU A 2 -21.41 -11.12 -0.85
N SER A 3 -21.96 -10.70 0.29
CA SER A 3 -23.06 -9.75 0.47
C SER A 3 -23.01 -8.54 -0.48
N ALA A 4 -24.17 -8.23 -1.08
CA ALA A 4 -24.39 -7.01 -1.86
C ALA A 4 -24.02 -5.72 -1.09
N GLU A 5 -23.99 -5.77 0.24
CA GLU A 5 -23.52 -4.68 1.09
C GLU A 5 -22.02 -4.43 0.95
N ASN A 6 -21.19 -5.48 0.89
CA ASN A 6 -19.75 -5.34 0.63
C ASN A 6 -19.50 -4.74 -0.77
N GLN A 7 -20.33 -5.11 -1.74
CA GLN A 7 -20.27 -4.55 -3.09
C GLN A 7 -20.70 -3.09 -3.12
N MET A 8 -21.76 -2.70 -2.39
CA MET A 8 -22.23 -1.32 -2.30
C MET A 8 -21.24 -0.40 -1.57
N MET A 9 -20.64 -0.88 -0.48
CA MET A 9 -19.59 -0.12 0.23
C MET A 9 -18.38 0.13 -0.68
N TRP A 10 -17.94 -0.91 -1.39
CA TRP A 10 -16.82 -0.79 -2.33
C TRP A 10 -17.13 0.17 -3.50
N ILE A 11 -18.33 0.11 -4.08
CA ILE A 11 -18.76 1.04 -5.13
C ILE A 11 -18.75 2.49 -4.61
N GLY A 12 -19.24 2.72 -3.38
CA GLY A 12 -19.21 4.03 -2.74
C GLY A 12 -17.79 4.57 -2.60
N GLU A 13 -16.86 3.75 -2.11
CA GLU A 13 -15.44 4.11 -1.98
C GLU A 13 -14.78 4.37 -3.34
N GLN A 14 -15.04 3.55 -4.35
CA GLN A 14 -14.47 3.74 -5.69
C GLN A 14 -15.02 5.01 -6.36
N TRP A 15 -16.32 5.28 -6.22
CA TRP A 15 -16.94 6.48 -6.77
C TRP A 15 -16.39 7.75 -6.12
N MET A 16 -16.27 7.77 -4.78
CA MET A 16 -15.76 8.93 -4.05
C MET A 16 -14.24 9.11 -4.19
N GLY A 17 -13.46 8.04 -4.23
CA GLY A 17 -12.00 8.10 -4.28
C GLY A 17 -11.41 8.23 -5.69
N TYR A 18 -12.02 7.59 -6.69
CA TYR A 18 -11.46 7.48 -8.04
C TYR A 18 -12.35 8.07 -9.14
N GLY A 19 -13.59 8.45 -8.83
CA GLY A 19 -14.56 8.99 -9.81
C GLY A 19 -15.01 7.97 -10.86
N LYS A 20 -14.69 6.69 -10.67
CA LYS A 20 -15.05 5.59 -11.58
C LYS A 20 -15.26 4.30 -10.82
N ILE A 21 -16.17 3.48 -11.31
CA ILE A 21 -16.39 2.12 -10.80
C ILE A 21 -15.47 1.20 -11.60
N ILE A 22 -14.36 0.79 -11.00
CA ILE A 22 -13.55 -0.33 -11.50
C ILE A 22 -14.33 -1.60 -11.15
N SER A 23 -14.26 -2.68 -11.93
CA SER A 23 -14.88 -3.96 -11.53
C SER A 23 -13.86 -4.87 -10.81
N PRO A 24 -14.28 -5.78 -9.90
CA PRO A 24 -13.34 -6.69 -9.25
C PRO A 24 -12.59 -7.58 -10.26
N ALA A 25 -13.25 -7.98 -11.35
CA ALA A 25 -12.62 -8.73 -12.44
C ALA A 25 -11.53 -7.90 -13.13
N GLU A 26 -11.79 -6.62 -13.40
CA GLU A 26 -10.79 -5.71 -13.99
C GLU A 26 -9.58 -5.52 -13.05
N VAL A 27 -9.80 -5.39 -11.74
CA VAL A 27 -8.71 -5.33 -10.76
C VAL A 27 -7.87 -6.61 -10.83
N LYS A 28 -8.52 -7.77 -10.87
CA LYS A 28 -7.84 -9.07 -10.94
C LYS A 28 -6.99 -9.21 -12.20
N GLU A 29 -7.55 -8.88 -13.37
CA GLU A 29 -6.82 -8.90 -14.64
C GLU A 29 -5.60 -7.96 -14.60
N ARG A 30 -5.77 -6.75 -14.08
CA ARG A 30 -4.67 -5.78 -13.95
C ARG A 30 -3.59 -6.22 -12.96
N LEU A 31 -3.94 -6.97 -11.92
CA LEU A 31 -2.95 -7.55 -11.01
C LEU A 31 -2.18 -8.71 -11.66
N HIS A 32 -2.82 -9.48 -12.53
CA HIS A 32 -2.16 -10.58 -13.25
C HIS A 32 -1.12 -10.11 -14.27
N THR A 33 -1.20 -8.87 -14.75
CA THR A 33 -0.21 -8.31 -15.68
C THR A 33 1.03 -7.73 -15.00
N VAL A 34 1.06 -7.67 -13.66
CA VAL A 34 2.19 -7.12 -12.91
C VAL A 34 3.43 -7.99 -13.09
N THR A 35 4.52 -7.38 -13.54
CA THR A 35 5.80 -8.07 -13.73
C THR A 35 6.77 -7.83 -12.57
N PRO A 36 7.82 -8.67 -12.40
CA PRO A 36 8.89 -8.38 -11.46
C PRO A 36 9.61 -7.04 -11.72
N ALA A 37 9.62 -6.56 -12.97
CA ALA A 37 10.21 -5.28 -13.31
C ALA A 37 9.37 -4.12 -12.75
N ASP A 38 8.05 -4.23 -12.81
CA ASP A 38 7.11 -3.25 -12.24
C ASP A 38 7.27 -3.16 -10.72
N VAL A 39 7.39 -4.31 -10.05
CA VAL A 39 7.64 -4.37 -8.60
C VAL A 39 8.95 -3.65 -8.25
N ARG A 40 10.04 -3.93 -8.99
CA ARG A 40 11.32 -3.25 -8.77
C ARG A 40 11.24 -1.75 -9.07
N ALA A 41 10.48 -1.35 -10.07
CA ALA A 41 10.25 0.06 -10.40
C ALA A 41 9.48 0.77 -9.29
N ALA A 42 8.39 0.17 -8.79
CA ALA A 42 7.61 0.69 -7.68
C ALA A 42 8.44 0.78 -6.39
N ALA A 43 9.21 -0.26 -6.05
CA ALA A 43 10.13 -0.23 -4.92
C ALA A 43 11.12 0.95 -5.06
N ARG A 44 11.76 1.06 -6.23
CA ARG A 44 12.62 2.20 -6.54
C ARG A 44 11.90 3.52 -6.65
N GLN A 45 10.57 3.62 -6.65
CA GLN A 45 9.85 4.90 -6.69
C GLN A 45 9.39 5.33 -5.30
N TYR A 46 8.90 4.38 -4.50
CA TYR A 46 8.24 4.66 -3.23
C TYR A 46 9.11 4.40 -2.01
N LEU A 47 10.03 3.43 -2.06
CA LEU A 47 10.97 3.17 -0.98
C LEU A 47 12.12 4.16 -1.11
N ARG A 48 12.03 5.24 -0.33
CA ARG A 48 12.95 6.37 -0.37
C ARG A 48 13.46 6.55 1.07
N PRO A 49 14.70 6.15 1.38
CA PRO A 49 15.25 6.25 2.73
C PRO A 49 15.09 7.66 3.32
N GLU A 50 15.22 8.69 2.48
CA GLU A 50 15.10 10.10 2.87
C GLU A 50 13.66 10.50 3.29
N ARG A 51 12.67 9.68 2.96
CA ARG A 51 11.25 9.89 3.28
C ARG A 51 10.71 8.87 4.28
N ALA A 52 11.58 8.08 4.90
CA ALA A 52 11.17 7.06 5.85
C ALA A 52 10.97 7.66 7.26
N SER A 53 9.87 7.26 7.92
CA SER A 53 9.52 7.69 9.27
C SER A 53 9.53 6.49 10.22
N LEU A 54 10.19 6.63 11.37
CA LEU A 54 10.24 5.60 12.42
C LEU A 54 9.57 6.13 13.69
N ALA A 55 8.53 5.45 14.14
CA ALA A 55 7.90 5.67 15.44
C ALA A 55 8.24 4.51 16.37
N VAL A 56 8.89 4.79 17.49
CA VAL A 56 9.26 3.80 18.52
C VAL A 56 8.55 4.12 19.82
N ILE A 57 7.82 3.15 20.36
CA ILE A 57 7.27 3.21 21.73
C ILE A 57 8.03 2.17 22.53
N SER A 58 8.86 2.60 23.47
CA SER A 58 9.71 1.72 24.26
C SER A 58 9.92 2.27 25.68
N PRO A 59 9.99 1.40 26.70
CA PRO A 59 10.41 1.79 28.05
C PRO A 59 11.91 2.10 28.16
N LEU A 60 12.69 1.79 27.11
CA LEU A 60 14.13 2.02 27.07
C LEU A 60 14.45 3.48 26.72
N LYS A 61 15.45 4.06 27.40
CA LYS A 61 15.88 5.46 27.20
C LYS A 61 16.58 5.74 25.86
N SER A 62 16.79 4.73 25.01
CA SER A 62 17.56 4.84 23.76
C SER A 62 16.91 4.07 22.62
N ASP A 63 16.77 4.74 21.48
CA ASP A 63 16.27 4.23 20.19
C ASP A 63 17.38 3.82 19.22
N SER A 64 18.65 3.85 19.66
CA SER A 64 19.84 3.64 18.82
C SER A 64 19.85 2.34 18.02
N ALA A 65 19.26 1.26 18.54
CA ALA A 65 19.11 0.00 17.83
C ALA A 65 18.16 0.10 16.62
N PHE A 66 17.13 0.93 16.71
CA PHE A 66 16.09 1.05 15.68
C PHE A 66 16.47 2.06 14.59
N ARG A 67 17.33 3.03 14.88
CA ARG A 67 17.83 3.98 13.86
C ARG A 67 18.55 3.30 12.70
N LYS A 68 19.17 2.13 12.93
CA LYS A 68 19.82 1.34 11.87
C LYS A 68 18.84 0.84 10.80
N ILE A 69 17.54 0.74 11.12
CA ILE A 69 16.49 0.29 10.19
C ILE A 69 16.21 1.36 9.12
N LEU A 70 16.44 2.63 9.45
CA LEU A 70 16.25 3.76 8.52
C LEU A 70 17.51 4.12 7.73
N ALA A 71 18.69 3.65 8.15
CA ALA A 71 19.98 4.05 7.58
C ALA A 71 20.47 3.16 6.42
N SER A 72 19.54 2.51 5.70
CA SER A 72 19.85 1.63 4.55
C SER A 72 19.94 2.39 3.24
#